data_AF-A0A7C5KKG7-F1
#
_entry.id   AF-A0A7C5KKG7-F1
#
_cell.length_a   1.000
_cell.length_b   1.000
_cell.length_c   1.000
_cell.angle_alpha   90.00
_cell.angle_beta   90.00
_cell.angle_gamma   90.00
#
_symmetry.space_group_name_H-M   'P 1'
#
loop_
_entity.id
_entity.type
_entity.pdbx_description
1 polymer ?
#
loop_
_entity_poly.entity_id
_entity_poly.type
_entity_poly.pdbx_seq_one_letter_code
_entity_poly.pdbx_strand_id
1 'polypeptide(L)'
;MNAILNIACKDLRILARDRGGLFFVLVFPLIYALFFGAIFGGGGSQGVMKISVIDQDRSEASQAFLERLGRSPSLALEEHSLAEAEALVRRGKLVAYCLLPKGLGKVSMFAPSGQRPEILVGIDPSRKAEKGFLQGLLAEAWFAGVQETFTDRKKMRAEVNRSLELVKEDKSLDPDLKKRLTEMLGSIEQFVAAQEEKKEGAGASRKEKARQPKGLMGPAFHFKGVARKGARPSSSFEITFPSSILWGIVACVSAFALSMVKERVRGTFLRLEVAPIGRGSILMGKALACFLAATVVCLLLLLFGHFVFGLRIQEPLKLGVGVLVTAFGFSGIMMLVASLGRTEQAVSGASWAILLVLMMLGGGMVPLIAMPGWMARLSDLSPVKWGILS
;
A
#
# COMPACT_ATOMS: atom_id res chain seq x y z
N MET A 1 33.87 40.54 5.79
CA MET A 1 32.88 39.57 6.31
C MET A 1 31.96 39.18 5.15
N ASN A 2 31.94 37.91 4.74
CA ASN A 2 31.40 37.48 3.44
C ASN A 2 29.91 37.85 3.29
N ALA A 3 29.59 38.77 2.38
CA ALA A 3 28.23 39.26 2.14
C ALA A 3 27.22 38.13 1.91
N ILE A 4 27.66 37.05 1.24
CA ILE A 4 26.90 35.83 0.98
C ILE A 4 26.38 35.20 2.29
N LEU A 5 27.27 35.00 3.28
CA LEU A 5 26.93 34.38 4.57
C LEU A 5 25.94 35.25 5.38
N ASN A 6 26.13 36.57 5.36
CA ASN A 6 25.25 37.49 6.07
C ASN A 6 23.83 37.48 5.50
N ILE A 7 23.70 37.46 4.17
CA ILE A 7 22.40 37.34 3.48
C ILE A 7 21.76 36.00 3.82
N ALA A 8 22.55 34.91 3.80
CA ALA A 8 22.05 33.59 4.13
C ALA A 8 21.53 33.50 5.58
N CYS A 9 22.31 33.96 6.56
CA CYS A 9 21.90 34.02 7.96
C CYS A 9 20.65 34.89 8.17
N LYS A 10 20.54 36.01 7.46
CA LYS A 10 19.36 36.88 7.52
C LYS A 10 18.11 36.15 7.03
N ASP A 11 18.15 35.50 5.88
CA ASP A 11 16.99 34.78 5.34
C ASP A 11 16.62 33.56 6.19
N LEU A 12 17.60 32.81 6.72
CA LEU A 12 17.35 31.73 7.68
C LEU A 12 16.67 32.23 8.95
N ARG A 13 17.06 33.41 9.46
CA ARG A 13 16.42 34.03 10.63
C ARG A 13 14.99 34.49 10.33
N ILE A 14 14.71 34.95 9.12
CA ILE A 14 13.35 35.29 8.69
C ILE A 14 12.48 34.04 8.70
N LEU A 15 12.95 32.93 8.11
CA LEU A 15 12.24 31.67 8.12
C LEU A 15 11.99 31.17 9.55
N ALA A 16 13.01 31.21 10.42
CA ALA A 16 12.89 30.78 11.80
C ALA A 16 11.91 31.62 12.65
N ARG A 17 11.63 32.86 12.23
CA ARG A 17 10.67 33.75 12.90
C ARG A 17 9.26 33.65 12.33
N ASP A 18 9.10 33.08 11.14
CA ASP A 18 7.80 32.84 10.53
C ASP A 18 7.17 31.57 11.09
N ARG A 19 6.46 31.71 12.22
CA ARG A 19 5.76 30.59 12.89
C ARG A 19 4.75 29.89 11.97
N GLY A 20 4.08 30.64 11.10
CA GLY A 20 3.13 30.09 10.13
C GLY A 20 3.86 29.27 9.07
N GLY A 21 4.94 29.81 8.51
CA GLY A 21 5.80 29.10 7.57
C GLY A 21 6.39 27.82 8.16
N LEU A 22 6.94 27.88 9.38
CA LEU A 22 7.51 26.72 10.07
C LEU A 22 6.51 25.60 10.29
N PHE A 23 5.24 25.91 10.56
CA PHE A 23 4.19 24.90 10.66
C PHE A 23 4.05 24.10 9.36
N PHE A 24 3.97 24.77 8.21
CA PHE A 24 3.87 24.08 6.92
C PHE A 24 5.15 23.35 6.51
N VAL A 25 6.31 23.85 6.94
CA VAL A 25 7.61 23.26 6.61
C VAL A 25 7.89 22.00 7.44
N LEU A 26 7.51 21.98 8.72
CA LEU A 26 7.87 20.90 9.64
C LEU A 26 6.66 20.05 10.08
N VAL A 27 5.54 20.66 10.42
CA VAL A 27 4.40 19.95 11.05
C VAL A 27 3.48 19.33 10.01
N PHE A 28 3.16 20.04 8.93
CA PHE A 28 2.29 19.54 7.87
C PHE A 28 2.81 18.23 7.22
N PRO A 29 4.11 18.09 6.89
CA PRO A 29 4.68 16.81 6.47
C PRO A 29 4.41 15.66 7.42
N LEU A 30 4.54 15.88 8.73
CA LEU A 30 4.33 14.83 9.72
C LEU A 30 2.86 14.41 9.80
N ILE A 31 1.94 15.37 9.69
CA ILE A 31 0.51 15.09 9.61
C ILE A 31 0.20 14.30 8.33
N TYR A 32 0.78 14.69 7.19
CA TYR A 32 0.65 13.98 5.92
C TYR A 32 1.16 12.54 6.03
N ALA A 33 2.35 12.34 6.63
CA ALA A 33 2.93 11.02 6.87
C ALA A 33 2.02 10.15 7.75
N LEU A 34 1.47 10.71 8.82
CA LEU A 34 0.56 10.01 9.73
C LEU A 34 -0.73 9.60 9.00
N PHE A 35 -1.34 10.55 8.29
CA PHE A 35 -2.60 10.34 7.58
C PHE A 35 -2.47 9.30 6.46
N PHE A 36 -1.51 9.47 5.55
CA PHE A 36 -1.32 8.55 4.44
C PHE A 36 -0.68 7.23 4.87
N GLY A 37 0.20 7.25 5.89
CA GLY A 37 0.75 6.02 6.46
C GLY A 37 -0.33 5.17 7.13
N ALA A 38 -1.36 5.79 7.74
CA ALA A 38 -2.53 5.08 8.26
C ALA A 38 -3.43 4.53 7.14
N ILE A 39 -3.67 5.31 6.07
CA ILE A 39 -4.49 4.89 4.93
C ILE A 39 -3.83 3.73 4.17
N PHE A 40 -2.57 3.87 3.79
CA PHE A 40 -1.83 2.85 3.07
C PHE A 40 -1.36 1.70 3.97
N GLY A 41 -1.36 1.89 5.30
CA GLY A 41 -1.17 0.82 6.27
C GLY A 41 -2.33 -0.17 6.36
N GLY A 42 -3.51 0.21 5.87
CA GLY A 42 -4.71 -0.63 5.84
C GLY A 42 -5.22 -1.03 4.45
N GLY A 43 -4.66 -0.50 3.35
CA GLY A 43 -5.18 -0.68 1.99
C GLY A 43 -4.20 -1.38 1.03
N GLY A 44 -4.64 -2.47 0.42
CA GLY A 44 -3.85 -3.40 -0.40
C GLY A 44 -3.04 -2.80 -1.56
N SER A 45 -1.92 -3.46 -1.86
CA SER A 45 -1.00 -3.14 -2.95
C SER A 45 -1.68 -3.15 -4.32
N GLN A 46 -1.58 -2.04 -5.07
CA GLN A 46 -1.99 -1.96 -6.48
C GLN A 46 -0.88 -2.49 -7.40
N GLY A 47 -0.68 -3.81 -7.41
CA GLY A 47 0.18 -4.52 -8.34
C GLY A 47 -0.20 -6.00 -8.43
N VAL A 48 0.21 -6.70 -9.50
CA VAL A 48 0.01 -8.15 -9.60
C VAL A 48 0.84 -8.83 -8.52
N MET A 49 0.17 -9.37 -7.50
CA MET A 49 0.81 -10.03 -6.39
C MET A 49 1.21 -11.45 -6.80
N LYS A 50 2.52 -11.70 -6.86
CA LYS A 50 3.06 -13.04 -7.08
C LYS A 50 2.96 -13.85 -5.80
N ILE A 51 2.17 -14.93 -5.85
CA ILE A 51 2.02 -15.87 -4.74
C ILE A 51 2.35 -17.28 -5.23
N SER A 52 2.98 -18.06 -4.36
CA SER A 52 3.13 -19.49 -4.62
C SER A 52 1.93 -20.27 -4.11
N VAL A 53 1.45 -21.23 -4.88
CA VAL A 53 0.40 -22.15 -4.45
C VAL A 53 0.96 -23.57 -4.32
N ILE A 54 0.62 -24.23 -3.21
CA ILE A 54 1.02 -25.61 -2.91
C ILE A 54 -0.24 -26.40 -2.65
N ASP A 55 -0.63 -27.23 -3.62
CA ASP A 55 -1.77 -28.13 -3.48
C ASP A 55 -1.31 -29.52 -3.00
N GLN A 56 -1.49 -29.79 -1.70
CA GLN A 56 -1.27 -31.13 -1.15
C GLN A 56 -2.50 -32.03 -1.23
N ASP A 57 -3.69 -31.45 -1.41
CA ASP A 57 -4.97 -32.16 -1.45
C ASP A 57 -5.20 -32.83 -2.81
N ARG A 58 -4.84 -32.12 -3.90
CA ARG A 58 -5.00 -32.56 -5.29
C ARG A 58 -6.42 -33.07 -5.60
N SER A 59 -7.42 -32.49 -4.95
CA SER A 59 -8.82 -32.81 -5.17
C SER A 59 -9.42 -31.92 -6.25
N GLU A 60 -10.56 -32.31 -6.79
CA GLU A 60 -11.32 -31.46 -7.72
C GLU A 60 -11.69 -30.12 -7.06
N ALA A 61 -11.95 -30.13 -5.75
CA ALA A 61 -12.27 -28.93 -4.98
C ALA A 61 -11.07 -27.97 -4.85
N SER A 62 -9.85 -28.49 -4.63
CA SER A 62 -8.63 -27.68 -4.54
C SER A 62 -8.25 -27.08 -5.88
N GLN A 63 -8.34 -27.86 -6.96
CA GLN A 63 -8.09 -27.37 -8.33
C GLN A 63 -9.09 -26.30 -8.75
N ALA A 64 -10.39 -26.53 -8.53
CA ALA A 64 -11.41 -25.54 -8.85
C ALA A 64 -11.23 -24.24 -8.04
N PHE A 65 -10.72 -24.31 -6.81
CA PHE A 65 -10.40 -23.14 -6.00
C PHE A 65 -9.19 -22.36 -6.58
N LEU A 66 -8.13 -23.07 -6.98
CA LEU A 66 -6.96 -22.46 -7.61
C LEU A 66 -7.28 -21.80 -8.96
N GLU A 67 -8.13 -22.42 -9.78
CA GLU A 67 -8.61 -21.82 -11.02
C GLU A 67 -9.39 -20.51 -10.78
N ARG A 68 -10.28 -20.50 -9.78
CA ARG A 68 -11.02 -19.29 -9.38
C ARG A 68 -10.07 -18.19 -8.93
N LEU A 69 -9.07 -18.54 -8.12
CA LEU A 69 -8.07 -17.61 -7.64
C LEU A 69 -7.18 -17.06 -8.78
N GLY A 70 -6.88 -17.89 -9.78
CA GLY A 70 -6.08 -17.51 -10.96
C GLY A 70 -6.80 -16.60 -11.95
N ARG A 71 -8.14 -16.50 -11.88
CA ARG A 71 -8.93 -15.55 -12.68
C ARG A 71 -8.84 -14.12 -12.17
N SER A 72 -8.35 -13.89 -10.94
CA SER A 72 -8.21 -12.56 -10.37
C SER A 72 -7.06 -11.81 -11.05
N PRO A 73 -7.30 -10.64 -11.68
CA PRO A 73 -6.26 -9.89 -12.40
C PRO A 73 -5.16 -9.32 -11.48
N SER A 74 -5.38 -9.37 -10.17
CA SER A 74 -4.45 -8.89 -9.14
C SER A 74 -3.48 -9.96 -8.64
N LEU A 75 -3.59 -11.23 -9.09
CA LEU A 75 -2.75 -12.34 -8.64
C LEU A 75 -1.99 -12.98 -9.82
N ALA A 76 -0.74 -13.35 -9.57
CA ALA A 76 0.00 -14.28 -10.41
C ALA A 76 0.35 -15.50 -9.56
N LEU A 77 -0.20 -16.65 -9.94
CA LEU A 77 0.01 -17.92 -9.25
C LEU A 77 1.22 -18.63 -9.86
N GLU A 78 2.15 -19.06 -9.00
CA GLU A 78 3.26 -19.92 -9.39
C GLU A 78 3.26 -21.18 -8.52
N GLU A 79 3.49 -22.35 -9.13
CA GLU A 79 3.62 -23.60 -8.37
C GLU A 79 5.07 -23.82 -7.96
N HIS A 80 5.29 -24.05 -6.66
CA HIS A 80 6.62 -24.36 -6.10
C HIS A 80 6.47 -25.40 -4.98
N SER A 81 7.56 -26.06 -4.59
CA SER A 81 7.54 -26.89 -3.38
C SER A 81 7.44 -26.00 -2.13
N LEU A 82 6.94 -26.54 -1.00
CA LEU A 82 6.82 -25.77 0.26
C LEU A 82 8.16 -25.17 0.70
N ALA A 83 9.26 -25.93 0.58
CA ALA A 83 10.59 -25.47 0.96
C ALA A 83 11.09 -24.32 0.07
N GLU A 84 10.84 -24.40 -1.25
CA GLU A 84 11.18 -23.35 -2.20
C GLU A 84 10.32 -22.10 -2.00
N ALA A 85 9.01 -22.27 -1.82
CA ALA A 85 8.07 -21.19 -1.55
C ALA A 85 8.43 -20.43 -0.27
N GLU A 86 8.74 -21.14 0.83
CA GLU A 86 9.23 -20.52 2.07
C GLU A 86 10.55 -19.77 1.84
N ALA A 87 11.48 -20.35 1.08
CA ALA A 87 12.76 -19.69 0.76
C ALA A 87 12.58 -18.43 -0.10
N LEU A 88 11.65 -18.45 -1.05
CA LEU A 88 11.35 -17.32 -1.93
C LEU A 88 10.66 -16.17 -1.19
N VAL A 89 9.73 -16.48 -0.28
CA VAL A 89 9.13 -15.48 0.64
C VAL A 89 10.22 -14.91 1.57
N ARG A 90 11.10 -15.76 2.13
CA ARG A 90 12.24 -15.31 2.96
C ARG A 90 13.27 -14.47 2.21
N ARG A 91 13.38 -14.61 0.89
CA ARG A 91 14.24 -13.78 0.03
C ARG A 91 13.52 -12.53 -0.46
N GLY A 92 12.21 -12.42 -0.24
CA GLY A 92 11.35 -11.31 -0.68
C GLY A 92 11.09 -11.30 -2.20
N LYS A 93 11.26 -12.43 -2.87
CA LYS A 93 10.90 -12.60 -4.30
C LYS A 93 9.41 -12.86 -4.49
N LEU A 94 8.78 -13.52 -3.52
CA LEU A 94 7.33 -13.75 -3.46
C LEU A 94 6.74 -13.00 -2.27
N VAL A 95 5.48 -12.58 -2.40
CA VAL A 95 4.76 -11.86 -1.35
C VAL A 95 4.26 -12.84 -0.28
N ALA A 96 3.69 -13.96 -0.72
CA ALA A 96 3.16 -15.00 0.14
C ALA A 96 3.17 -16.37 -0.56
N TYR A 97 2.94 -17.43 0.21
CA TYR A 97 2.52 -18.73 -0.32
C TYR A 97 1.21 -19.17 0.32
N CYS A 98 0.42 -19.94 -0.42
CA CYS A 98 -0.82 -20.54 0.01
C CYS A 98 -0.67 -22.06 -0.07
N LEU A 99 -0.85 -22.74 1.07
CA LEU A 99 -0.79 -24.19 1.17
C LEU A 99 -2.20 -24.73 1.45
N LEU A 100 -2.68 -25.55 0.53
CA LEU A 100 -3.93 -26.29 0.64
C LEU A 100 -3.60 -27.68 1.24
N PRO A 101 -3.93 -27.94 2.52
CA PRO A 101 -3.58 -29.19 3.17
C PRO A 101 -4.42 -30.36 2.65
N LYS A 102 -3.89 -31.58 2.82
CA LYS A 102 -4.62 -32.82 2.55
C LYS A 102 -5.93 -32.89 3.34
N GLY A 103 -7.01 -33.29 2.67
CA GLY A 103 -8.34 -33.42 3.27
C GLY A 103 -9.20 -32.17 3.14
N LEU A 104 -8.75 -31.10 2.47
CA LEU A 104 -9.58 -29.93 2.19
C LEU A 104 -10.86 -30.32 1.44
N GLY A 105 -10.70 -31.16 0.42
CA GLY A 105 -11.79 -31.77 -0.33
C GLY A 105 -12.51 -32.89 0.42
N LYS A 106 -12.29 -33.10 1.73
CA LYS A 106 -13.08 -34.00 2.60
C LYS A 106 -13.91 -33.25 3.65
N VAL A 107 -13.59 -31.99 3.94
CA VAL A 107 -14.38 -31.12 4.82
C VAL A 107 -15.72 -30.76 4.18
N SER A 108 -16.82 -31.03 4.88
CA SER A 108 -18.16 -30.67 4.40
C SER A 108 -18.62 -29.32 4.95
N MET A 109 -19.39 -28.60 4.12
CA MET A 109 -20.03 -27.34 4.46
C MET A 109 -21.08 -27.45 5.57
N PHE A 110 -21.74 -28.60 5.68
CA PHE A 110 -22.80 -28.86 6.67
C PHE A 110 -22.32 -29.73 7.84
N ALA A 111 -21.01 -29.96 7.96
CA ALA A 111 -20.46 -30.75 9.05
C ALA A 111 -20.76 -30.09 10.42
N PRO A 112 -21.30 -30.83 11.40
CA PRO A 112 -21.63 -30.29 12.72
C PRO A 112 -20.38 -30.09 13.62
N SER A 113 -19.30 -30.80 13.33
CA SER A 113 -18.01 -30.58 14.00
C SER A 113 -17.38 -29.30 13.46
N GLY A 114 -16.84 -28.44 14.34
CA GLY A 114 -16.15 -27.20 13.98
C GLY A 114 -14.86 -27.36 13.14
N GLN A 115 -14.69 -28.47 12.42
CA GLN A 115 -13.64 -28.71 11.44
C GLN A 115 -13.86 -27.78 10.25
N ARG A 116 -13.34 -26.56 10.38
CA ARG A 116 -13.27 -25.62 9.26
C ARG A 116 -12.13 -26.04 8.34
N PRO A 117 -12.27 -25.87 7.03
CA PRO A 117 -11.15 -26.04 6.13
C PRO A 117 -10.07 -25.01 6.51
N GLU A 118 -8.91 -25.49 6.91
CA GLU A 118 -7.76 -24.66 7.23
C GLU A 118 -6.93 -24.43 5.98
N ILE A 119 -6.76 -23.17 5.58
CA ILE A 119 -5.84 -22.78 4.51
C ILE A 119 -4.66 -22.08 5.16
N LEU A 120 -3.47 -22.64 4.96
CA LEU A 120 -2.25 -22.13 5.54
C LEU A 120 -1.64 -21.10 4.59
N VAL A 121 -1.51 -19.86 5.05
CA VAL A 121 -0.93 -18.78 4.25
C VAL A 121 0.35 -18.31 4.92
N GLY A 122 1.48 -18.57 4.26
CA GLY A 122 2.77 -18.06 4.69
C GLY A 122 3.02 -16.68 4.11
N ILE A 123 2.98 -15.64 4.94
CA ILE A 123 3.23 -14.27 4.53
C ILE A 123 4.20 -13.60 5.50
N ASP A 124 4.98 -12.64 5.00
CA ASP A 124 5.79 -11.79 5.84
C ASP A 124 4.89 -10.96 6.78
N PRO A 125 5.04 -11.03 8.12
CA PRO A 125 4.21 -10.31 9.09
C PRO A 125 4.18 -8.79 8.89
N SER A 126 5.18 -8.26 8.18
CA SER A 126 5.28 -6.85 7.80
C SER A 126 4.25 -6.38 6.81
N ARG A 127 3.81 -7.30 5.95
CA ARG A 127 2.92 -7.04 4.83
C ARG A 127 1.46 -7.13 5.25
N LYS A 128 1.06 -6.28 6.21
CA LYS A 128 -0.29 -6.31 6.80
C LYS A 128 -1.38 -6.00 5.76
N ALA A 129 -1.12 -5.05 4.86
CA ALA A 129 -2.03 -4.68 3.79
C ALA A 129 -2.19 -5.83 2.78
N GLU A 130 -1.08 -6.46 2.36
CA GLU A 130 -1.12 -7.60 1.46
C GLU A 130 -1.73 -8.84 2.11
N LYS A 131 -1.53 -9.04 3.42
CA LYS A 131 -2.22 -10.08 4.20
C LYS A 131 -3.73 -9.91 4.15
N GLY A 132 -4.23 -8.71 4.47
CA GLY A 132 -5.66 -8.41 4.45
C GLY A 132 -6.25 -8.54 3.05
N PHE A 133 -5.55 -8.05 2.04
CA PHE A 133 -5.95 -8.17 0.64
C PHE A 133 -6.00 -9.63 0.17
N LEU A 134 -4.95 -10.41 0.43
CA LEU A 134 -4.89 -11.84 0.09
C LEU A 134 -5.97 -12.63 0.83
N GLN A 135 -6.24 -12.31 2.10
CA GLN A 135 -7.34 -12.90 2.85
C GLN A 135 -8.69 -12.63 2.18
N GLY A 136 -8.92 -11.41 1.71
CA GLY A 136 -10.12 -11.03 0.96
C GLY A 136 -10.29 -11.83 -0.32
N LEU A 137 -9.23 -11.92 -1.14
CA LEU A 137 -9.26 -12.68 -2.39
C LEU A 137 -9.46 -14.18 -2.18
N LEU A 138 -8.80 -14.77 -1.18
CA LEU A 138 -8.99 -16.18 -0.83
C LEU A 138 -10.41 -16.44 -0.34
N ALA A 139 -10.99 -15.54 0.46
CA ALA A 139 -12.37 -15.64 0.92
C ALA A 139 -13.35 -15.50 -0.26
N GLU A 140 -13.13 -14.55 -1.16
CA GLU A 140 -13.93 -14.36 -2.37
C GLU A 140 -13.93 -15.62 -3.25
N ALA A 141 -12.74 -16.15 -3.54
CA ALA A 141 -12.59 -17.39 -4.30
C ALA A 141 -13.33 -18.55 -3.61
N TRP A 142 -13.23 -18.67 -2.28
CA TRP A 142 -13.93 -19.69 -1.51
C TRP A 142 -15.45 -19.57 -1.65
N PHE A 143 -16.00 -18.39 -1.33
CA PHE A 143 -17.44 -18.15 -1.37
C PHE A 143 -18.02 -18.27 -2.78
N ALA A 144 -17.25 -17.94 -3.82
CA ALA A 144 -17.67 -18.18 -5.19
C ALA A 144 -17.93 -19.67 -5.47
N GLY A 145 -17.07 -20.57 -4.97
CA GLY A 145 -17.28 -22.01 -5.13
C GLY A 145 -18.42 -22.55 -4.27
N VAL A 146 -18.56 -22.04 -3.06
CA VAL A 146 -19.73 -22.32 -2.21
C VAL A 146 -21.02 -21.97 -2.97
N GLN A 147 -21.10 -20.77 -3.52
CA GLN A 147 -22.27 -20.32 -4.27
C GLN A 147 -22.51 -21.19 -5.51
N GLU A 148 -21.45 -21.63 -6.19
CA GLU A 148 -21.54 -22.58 -7.29
C GLU A 148 -22.10 -23.92 -6.84
N THR A 149 -21.65 -24.47 -5.72
CA THR A 149 -22.21 -25.70 -5.11
C THR A 149 -23.69 -25.53 -4.77
N PHE A 150 -24.12 -24.35 -4.31
CA PHE A 150 -25.54 -24.07 -4.06
C PHE A 150 -26.39 -23.96 -5.34
N THR A 151 -25.78 -23.55 -6.44
CA THR A 151 -26.49 -23.30 -7.71
C THR A 151 -26.50 -24.55 -8.60
N ASP A 152 -25.46 -25.38 -8.51
CA ASP A 152 -25.33 -26.64 -9.23
C ASP A 152 -25.95 -27.79 -8.44
N ARG A 153 -27.04 -28.34 -8.96
CA ARG A 153 -27.82 -29.41 -8.33
C ARG A 153 -26.99 -30.67 -8.06
N LYS A 154 -26.08 -31.03 -8.98
CA LYS A 154 -25.25 -32.24 -8.82
C LYS A 154 -24.23 -32.06 -7.70
N LYS A 155 -23.59 -30.88 -7.65
CA LYS A 155 -22.63 -30.54 -6.59
C LYS A 155 -23.31 -30.43 -5.23
N MET A 156 -24.52 -29.84 -5.17
CA MET A 156 -25.31 -29.81 -3.94
C MET A 156 -25.64 -31.23 -3.44
N ARG A 157 -26.11 -32.11 -4.33
CA ARG A 157 -26.43 -33.50 -3.95
C ARG A 157 -25.21 -34.25 -3.43
N ALA A 158 -24.07 -34.12 -4.10
CA ALA A 158 -22.80 -34.70 -3.65
C ALA A 158 -22.38 -34.16 -2.28
N GLU A 159 -22.56 -32.86 -2.03
CA GLU A 159 -22.25 -32.21 -0.75
C GLU A 159 -23.17 -32.72 0.38
N VAL A 160 -24.47 -32.84 0.13
CA VAL A 160 -25.44 -33.37 1.11
C VAL A 160 -25.17 -34.84 1.43
N ASN A 161 -24.89 -35.67 0.42
CA ASN A 161 -24.55 -37.08 0.63
C ASN A 161 -23.29 -37.24 1.48
N ARG A 162 -22.26 -36.45 1.20
CA ARG A 162 -21.04 -36.44 2.00
C ARG A 162 -21.26 -35.92 3.42
N SER A 163 -22.10 -34.90 3.60
CA SER A 163 -22.50 -34.41 4.92
C SER A 163 -23.18 -35.51 5.73
N LEU A 164 -24.06 -36.30 5.09
CA LEU A 164 -24.74 -37.44 5.70
C LEU A 164 -23.76 -38.54 6.13
N GLU A 165 -22.76 -38.86 5.30
CA GLU A 165 -21.71 -39.82 5.65
C GLU A 165 -20.92 -39.36 6.88
N LEU A 166 -20.47 -38.10 6.90
CA LEU A 166 -19.72 -37.54 8.02
C LEU A 166 -20.53 -37.53 9.32
N VAL A 167 -21.80 -37.14 9.28
CA VAL A 167 -22.70 -37.18 10.45
C VAL A 167 -22.91 -38.61 10.96
N LYS A 168 -23.00 -39.60 10.05
CA LYS A 168 -23.14 -41.02 10.41
C LYS A 168 -21.87 -41.58 11.03
N GLU A 169 -20.70 -41.20 10.53
CA GLU A 169 -19.40 -41.66 11.01
C GLU A 169 -18.94 -40.98 12.31
N ASP A 170 -19.41 -39.75 12.57
CA ASP A 170 -19.05 -39.01 13.77
C ASP A 170 -19.69 -39.64 15.02
N LYS A 171 -18.82 -40.21 15.88
CA LYS A 171 -19.18 -40.85 17.16
C LYS A 171 -19.26 -39.86 18.32
N SER A 172 -18.83 -38.62 18.12
CA SER A 172 -18.76 -37.58 19.16
C SER A 172 -20.05 -36.76 19.29
N LEU A 173 -20.96 -36.88 18.32
CA LEU A 173 -22.24 -36.16 18.30
C LEU A 173 -23.25 -36.79 19.26
N ASP A 174 -23.98 -35.92 19.96
CA ASP A 174 -25.16 -36.29 20.75
C ASP A 174 -26.15 -37.09 19.88
N PRO A 175 -26.61 -38.29 20.32
CA PRO A 175 -27.50 -39.14 19.54
C PRO A 175 -28.75 -38.43 19.01
N ASP A 176 -29.34 -37.52 19.80
CA ASP A 176 -30.52 -36.76 19.39
C ASP A 176 -30.21 -35.74 18.30
N LEU A 177 -29.08 -35.03 18.42
CA LEU A 177 -28.60 -34.08 17.41
C LEU A 177 -28.25 -34.79 16.10
N LYS A 178 -27.58 -35.95 16.20
CA LYS A 178 -27.21 -36.80 15.07
C LYS A 178 -28.43 -37.26 14.28
N LYS A 179 -29.49 -37.68 14.98
CA LYS A 179 -30.76 -38.07 14.35
C LYS A 179 -31.41 -36.90 13.61
N ARG A 180 -31.54 -35.74 14.27
CA ARG A 180 -32.13 -34.52 13.66
C ARG A 180 -31.36 -34.03 12.43
N LEU A 181 -30.02 -34.05 12.49
CA LEU A 181 -29.18 -33.65 11.36
C LEU A 181 -29.30 -34.63 10.19
N THR A 182 -29.38 -35.93 10.47
CA THR A 182 -29.59 -36.96 9.45
C THR A 182 -30.95 -36.80 8.77
N GLU A 183 -32.01 -36.55 9.55
CA GLU A 183 -33.36 -36.28 9.03
C GLU A 183 -33.40 -34.99 8.18
N MET A 184 -32.79 -33.91 8.66
CA MET A 184 -32.70 -32.63 7.93
C MET A 184 -31.96 -32.81 6.60
N LEU A 185 -30.75 -33.35 6.61
CA LEU A 185 -29.95 -33.53 5.40
C LEU A 185 -30.62 -34.54 4.44
N GLY A 186 -31.26 -35.58 4.96
CA GLY A 186 -32.06 -36.52 4.15
C GLY A 186 -33.24 -35.84 3.47
N SER A 187 -33.93 -34.92 4.14
CA SER A 187 -35.02 -34.16 3.52
C SER A 187 -34.52 -33.22 2.41
N ILE A 188 -33.32 -32.65 2.56
CA ILE A 188 -32.68 -31.82 1.54
C ILE A 188 -32.27 -32.68 0.33
N GLU A 189 -31.73 -33.87 0.56
CA GLU A 189 -31.40 -34.82 -0.52
C GLU A 189 -32.65 -35.20 -1.32
N GLN A 190 -33.73 -35.57 -0.64
CA GLN A 190 -35.01 -35.90 -1.27
C GLN A 190 -35.60 -34.72 -2.05
N PHE A 191 -35.50 -33.50 -1.51
CA PHE A 191 -35.94 -32.29 -2.21
C PHE A 191 -35.13 -32.05 -3.49
N VAL A 192 -33.80 -32.20 -3.43
CA VAL A 192 -32.92 -32.04 -4.59
C VAL A 192 -33.19 -33.14 -5.61
N ALA A 193 -33.38 -34.40 -5.19
CA ALA A 193 -33.67 -35.54 -6.05
C ALA A 193 -35.06 -35.44 -6.72
N ALA A 194 -36.10 -35.04 -5.99
CA ALA A 194 -37.45 -34.85 -6.54
C ALA A 194 -37.54 -33.72 -7.59
N GLN A 195 -36.61 -32.77 -7.55
CA GLN A 195 -36.46 -31.72 -8.56
C GLN A 195 -35.64 -32.18 -9.77
N GLU A 196 -34.82 -33.23 -9.65
CA GLU A 196 -34.10 -33.86 -10.78
C GLU A 196 -35.06 -34.66 -11.67
N GLU A 197 -35.99 -35.42 -11.08
CA GLU A 197 -37.00 -36.19 -11.85
C GLU A 197 -37.95 -35.30 -12.66
N LYS A 198 -38.13 -34.03 -12.26
CA LYS A 198 -39.05 -33.08 -12.92
C LYS A 198 -38.44 -32.27 -14.07
N LYS A 199 -37.20 -32.55 -14.51
CA LYS A 199 -36.47 -31.63 -15.40
C LYS A 199 -35.82 -32.26 -16.65
N GLU A 200 -36.59 -33.00 -17.42
CA GLU A 200 -36.38 -33.07 -18.89
C GLU A 200 -36.97 -31.86 -19.64
N GLY A 201 -37.65 -30.92 -18.97
CA GLY A 201 -38.16 -29.71 -19.61
C GLY A 201 -38.17 -28.50 -18.69
N ALA A 202 -37.24 -27.56 -18.95
CA ALA A 202 -37.31 -26.12 -18.66
C ALA A 202 -35.96 -25.59 -18.20
N GLY A 203 -35.12 -25.26 -19.17
CA GLY A 203 -34.02 -24.31 -19.00
C GLY A 203 -34.58 -22.92 -18.76
N ALA A 204 -34.42 -22.40 -17.55
CA ALA A 204 -34.51 -20.98 -17.28
C ALA A 204 -33.48 -20.66 -16.20
N SER A 205 -32.32 -20.19 -16.68
CA SER A 205 -31.28 -19.60 -15.84
C SER A 205 -31.77 -18.24 -15.37
N ARG A 206 -32.40 -18.18 -14.20
CA ARG A 206 -32.69 -16.91 -13.52
C ARG A 206 -31.45 -16.53 -12.72
N LYS A 207 -30.64 -15.62 -13.28
CA LYS A 207 -29.55 -14.92 -12.56
C LYS A 207 -30.18 -14.01 -11.51
N GLU A 208 -30.65 -14.58 -10.41
CA GLU A 208 -31.05 -13.80 -9.25
C GLU A 208 -29.80 -13.52 -8.42
N LYS A 209 -29.44 -12.24 -8.27
CA LYS A 209 -28.40 -11.80 -7.32
C LYS A 209 -28.90 -12.11 -5.91
N ALA A 210 -28.69 -13.34 -5.46
CA ALA A 210 -28.97 -13.76 -4.10
C ALA A 210 -28.09 -12.96 -3.14
N ARG A 211 -28.72 -12.25 -2.19
CA ARG A 211 -28.03 -11.61 -1.07
C ARG A 211 -27.24 -12.66 -0.31
N GLN A 212 -25.98 -12.34 -0.02
CA GLN A 212 -25.07 -13.18 0.76
C GLN A 212 -25.75 -13.64 2.06
N PRO A 213 -25.93 -14.95 2.28
CA PRO A 213 -26.40 -15.45 3.56
C PRO A 213 -25.31 -15.20 4.62
N LYS A 214 -25.61 -14.32 5.59
CA LYS A 214 -24.73 -13.89 6.69
C LYS A 214 -24.39 -15.00 7.71
N GLY A 215 -24.67 -16.28 7.42
CA GLY A 215 -24.50 -17.40 8.36
C GLY A 215 -23.50 -18.48 7.95
N LEU A 216 -22.95 -18.43 6.73
CA LEU A 216 -21.99 -19.45 6.29
C LEU A 216 -20.59 -19.12 6.81
N MET A 217 -20.06 -19.91 7.73
CA MET A 217 -18.69 -19.72 8.24
C MET A 217 -17.69 -20.00 7.11
N GLY A 218 -16.88 -18.99 6.75
CA GLY A 218 -15.77 -19.15 5.80
C GLY A 218 -14.64 -20.02 6.35
N PRO A 219 -13.66 -20.40 5.51
CA PRO A 219 -12.52 -21.21 5.91
C PRO A 219 -11.69 -20.48 6.97
N ALA A 220 -11.03 -21.24 7.83
CA ALA A 220 -10.09 -20.69 8.79
C ALA A 220 -8.74 -20.43 8.08
N PHE A 221 -8.36 -19.17 7.93
CA PHE A 221 -7.06 -18.82 7.36
C PHE A 221 -6.00 -18.75 8.46
N HIS A 222 -5.11 -19.74 8.50
CA HIS A 222 -3.98 -19.76 9.42
C HIS A 222 -2.77 -19.07 8.77
N PHE A 223 -2.50 -17.85 9.21
CA PHE A 223 -1.36 -17.08 8.72
C PHE A 223 -0.10 -17.43 9.49
N LYS A 224 0.81 -18.17 8.87
CA LYS A 224 2.14 -18.45 9.42
C LYS A 224 3.08 -17.31 9.05
N GLY A 225 3.62 -16.63 10.06
CA GLY A 225 4.59 -15.56 9.85
C GLY A 225 5.91 -16.12 9.35
N VAL A 226 6.28 -15.85 8.10
CA VAL A 226 7.58 -16.23 7.53
C VAL A 226 8.45 -14.99 7.43
N ALA A 227 9.22 -14.73 8.48
CA ALA A 227 10.09 -13.54 8.55
C ALA A 227 11.25 -13.65 7.55
N ARG A 228 11.52 -12.54 6.84
CA ARG A 228 12.66 -12.40 5.93
C ARG A 228 13.98 -12.53 6.71
N LYS A 229 14.97 -13.27 6.16
CA LYS A 229 16.30 -13.34 6.77
C LYS A 229 16.97 -11.96 6.63
N GLY A 230 17.31 -11.32 7.75
CA GLY A 230 18.12 -10.08 7.78
C GLY A 230 17.39 -8.75 7.59
N ALA A 231 16.07 -8.74 7.37
CA ALA A 231 15.31 -7.50 7.27
C ALA A 231 14.02 -7.61 8.10
N ARG A 232 13.92 -6.76 9.13
CA ARG A 232 12.68 -6.55 9.89
C ARG A 232 11.56 -6.03 8.93
N PRO A 233 10.29 -6.03 9.36
CA PRO A 233 9.16 -5.50 8.62
C PRO A 233 9.29 -4.09 8.04
N SER A 234 9.03 -3.88 6.74
CA SER A 234 8.90 -2.53 6.18
C SER A 234 7.57 -1.92 6.65
N SER A 235 7.66 -0.89 7.50
CA SER A 235 6.49 -0.16 7.96
C SER A 235 5.82 0.55 6.77
N SER A 236 4.49 0.68 6.73
CA SER A 236 3.81 1.47 5.70
C SER A 236 4.29 2.92 5.66
N PHE A 237 4.79 3.41 6.80
CA PHE A 237 5.48 4.67 6.91
C PHE A 237 6.80 4.72 6.09
N GLU A 238 7.50 3.62 5.84
CA GLU A 238 8.71 3.63 4.98
C GLU A 238 8.41 4.04 3.53
N ILE A 239 7.17 3.84 3.06
CA ILE A 239 6.74 4.23 1.71
C ILE A 239 6.25 5.68 1.70
N THR A 240 5.46 6.08 2.70
CA THR A 240 4.83 7.41 2.74
C THR A 240 5.77 8.49 3.26
N PHE A 241 6.75 8.14 4.09
CA PHE A 241 7.59 9.11 4.77
C PHE A 241 8.52 9.90 3.83
N PRO A 242 9.18 9.29 2.82
CA PRO A 242 9.93 10.05 1.82
C PRO A 242 9.05 11.09 1.10
N SER A 243 7.82 10.70 0.71
CA SER A 243 6.84 11.62 0.11
C SER A 243 6.48 12.77 1.06
N SER A 244 6.39 12.52 2.36
CA SER A 244 6.14 13.57 3.35
C SER A 244 7.28 14.58 3.48
N ILE A 245 8.55 14.11 3.44
CA ILE A 245 9.72 14.99 3.49
C ILE A 245 9.70 15.98 2.31
N LEU A 246 9.30 15.50 1.13
CA LEU A 246 9.20 16.32 -0.07
C LEU A 246 8.16 17.43 0.08
N TRP A 247 7.02 17.18 0.74
CA TRP A 247 6.07 18.24 1.09
C TRP A 247 6.72 19.34 1.96
N GLY A 248 7.59 18.96 2.89
CA GLY A 248 8.33 19.90 3.72
C GLY A 248 9.33 20.74 2.92
N ILE A 249 10.06 20.10 2.00
CA ILE A 249 10.99 20.78 1.08
C ILE A 249 10.23 21.75 0.17
N VAL A 250 9.10 21.33 -0.41
CA VAL A 250 8.23 22.16 -1.25
C VAL A 250 7.73 23.40 -0.50
N ALA A 251 7.25 23.22 0.74
CA ALA A 251 6.83 24.33 1.59
C ALA A 251 7.99 25.28 1.90
N CYS A 252 9.17 24.74 2.20
CA CYS A 252 10.37 25.53 2.49
C CYS A 252 10.79 26.38 1.29
N VAL A 253 10.93 25.76 0.12
CA VAL A 253 11.30 26.41 -1.14
C VAL A 253 10.30 27.49 -1.52
N SER A 254 8.99 27.22 -1.37
CA SER A 254 7.93 28.20 -1.64
C SER A 254 8.02 29.42 -0.72
N ALA A 255 8.36 29.22 0.57
CA ALA A 255 8.54 30.31 1.51
C ALA A 255 9.70 31.23 1.10
N PHE A 256 10.82 30.67 0.62
CA PHE A 256 11.93 31.47 0.09
C PHE A 256 11.58 32.17 -1.23
N ALA A 257 10.88 31.50 -2.15
CA ALA A 257 10.43 32.12 -3.39
C ALA A 257 9.56 33.35 -3.11
N LEU A 258 8.61 33.23 -2.18
CA LEU A 258 7.77 34.34 -1.76
C LEU A 258 8.57 35.45 -1.06
N SER A 259 9.55 35.09 -0.22
CA SER A 259 10.43 36.05 0.46
C SER A 259 11.23 36.89 -0.55
N MET A 260 11.76 36.29 -1.61
CA MET A 260 12.45 37.01 -2.69
C MET A 260 11.57 38.05 -3.39
N VAL A 261 10.31 37.71 -3.63
CA VAL A 261 9.36 38.61 -4.30
C VAL A 261 8.94 39.72 -3.35
N LYS A 262 8.64 39.39 -2.09
CA LYS A 262 8.37 40.37 -1.02
C LYS A 262 9.47 41.40 -0.92
N GLU A 263 10.73 40.98 -0.99
CA GLU A 263 11.87 41.90 -0.94
C GLU A 263 11.95 42.83 -2.15
N ARG A 264 11.59 42.33 -3.35
CA ARG A 264 11.50 43.12 -4.58
C ARG A 264 10.37 44.15 -4.49
N VAL A 265 9.18 43.71 -4.07
CA VAL A 265 7.98 44.55 -3.97
C VAL A 265 8.11 45.63 -2.88
N ARG A 266 8.73 45.30 -1.74
CA ARG A 266 8.93 46.25 -0.62
C ARG A 266 10.09 47.23 -0.83
N GLY A 267 10.77 47.19 -1.97
CA GLY A 267 11.92 48.06 -2.27
C GLY A 267 13.18 47.78 -1.42
N THR A 268 13.16 46.79 -0.53
CA THR A 268 14.34 46.36 0.23
C THR A 268 15.43 45.79 -0.69
N PHE A 269 15.04 45.21 -1.82
CA PHE A 269 15.99 44.73 -2.83
C PHE A 269 16.80 45.88 -3.45
N LEU A 270 16.17 47.03 -3.72
CA LEU A 270 16.84 48.23 -4.25
C LEU A 270 17.90 48.74 -3.26
N ARG A 271 17.64 48.67 -1.95
CA ARG A 271 18.63 49.06 -0.93
C ARG A 271 19.85 48.13 -0.91
N LEU A 272 19.67 46.85 -1.23
CA LEU A 272 20.76 45.89 -1.34
C LEU A 272 21.56 46.08 -2.63
N GLU A 273 20.94 46.54 -3.71
CA GLU A 273 21.65 46.87 -4.96
C GLU A 273 22.52 48.13 -4.87
N VAL A 274 22.16 49.08 -3.99
CA VAL A 274 22.95 50.31 -3.76
C VAL A 274 24.09 50.07 -2.75
N ALA A 275 24.03 48.99 -1.97
CA ALA A 275 25.14 48.58 -1.13
C ALA A 275 26.32 48.09 -1.99
N PRO A 276 27.57 48.18 -1.52
CA PRO A 276 28.77 47.75 -2.26
C PRO A 276 28.89 46.21 -2.30
N ILE A 277 27.86 45.53 -2.80
CA ILE A 277 27.74 44.07 -2.92
C ILE A 277 27.33 43.72 -4.34
N GLY A 278 28.04 42.78 -4.97
CA GLY A 278 27.72 42.33 -6.33
C GLY A 278 26.38 41.60 -6.37
N ARG A 279 25.61 41.76 -7.46
CA ARG A 279 24.32 41.06 -7.69
C ARG A 279 24.41 39.54 -7.53
N GLY A 280 25.52 38.95 -7.99
CA GLY A 280 25.79 37.51 -7.83
C GLY A 280 25.94 37.09 -6.36
N SER A 281 26.48 37.95 -5.51
CA SER A 281 26.60 37.67 -4.06
C SER A 281 25.25 37.65 -3.36
N ILE A 282 24.30 38.47 -3.82
CA ILE A 282 22.92 38.47 -3.30
C ILE A 282 22.22 37.16 -3.68
N LEU A 283 22.31 36.77 -4.96
CA LEU A 283 21.69 35.54 -5.44
C LEU A 283 22.30 34.30 -4.78
N MET A 284 23.63 34.22 -4.70
CA MET A 284 24.35 33.13 -4.02
C MET A 284 24.00 33.06 -2.53
N GLY A 285 23.86 34.20 -1.86
CA GLY A 285 23.44 34.24 -0.45
C GLY A 285 22.05 33.65 -0.23
N LYS A 286 21.10 33.97 -1.11
CA LYS A 286 19.73 33.41 -1.07
C LYS A 286 19.69 31.93 -1.44
N ALA A 287 20.45 31.55 -2.46
CA ALA A 287 20.61 30.16 -2.87
C ALA A 287 21.13 29.31 -1.72
N LEU A 288 22.20 29.79 -1.06
CA LEU A 288 22.80 29.14 0.08
C LEU A 288 21.82 29.04 1.27
N ALA A 289 21.06 30.10 1.54
CA ALA A 289 20.03 30.09 2.58
C ALA A 289 18.98 29.00 2.35
N CYS A 290 18.46 28.93 1.11
CA CYS A 290 17.44 27.95 0.72
C CYS A 290 17.99 26.52 0.77
N PHE A 291 19.21 26.31 0.28
CA PHE A 291 19.88 25.01 0.30
C PHE A 291 20.11 24.51 1.75
N LEU A 292 20.65 25.38 2.62
CA LEU A 292 20.87 25.03 4.02
C LEU A 292 19.56 24.77 4.75
N ALA A 293 18.54 25.60 4.52
CA ALA A 293 17.21 25.40 5.11
C ALA A 293 16.59 24.08 4.67
N ALA A 294 16.57 23.79 3.36
CA ALA A 294 16.01 22.54 2.84
C ALA A 294 16.76 21.31 3.38
N THR A 295 18.09 21.40 3.51
CA THR A 295 18.93 20.35 4.11
C THR A 295 18.55 20.13 5.58
N VAL A 296 18.46 21.21 6.38
CA VAL A 296 18.09 21.13 7.80
C VAL A 296 16.68 20.57 7.98
N VAL A 297 15.71 21.03 7.19
CA VAL A 297 14.33 20.52 7.21
C VAL A 297 14.29 19.04 6.90
N CYS A 298 14.98 18.61 5.85
CA CYS A 298 15.06 17.21 5.45
C CYS A 298 15.68 16.35 6.57
N LEU A 299 16.79 16.80 7.16
CA LEU A 299 17.45 16.12 8.28
C LEU A 299 16.54 16.04 9.51
N LEU A 300 15.86 17.13 9.89
CA LEU A 300 14.94 17.14 11.03
C LEU A 300 13.78 16.16 10.84
N LEU A 301 13.19 16.14 9.65
CA LEU A 301 12.13 15.19 9.33
C LEU A 301 12.67 13.76 9.31
N LEU A 302 13.81 13.48 8.70
CA LEU A 302 14.44 12.15 8.72
C LEU A 302 14.74 11.65 10.14
N LEU A 303 15.31 12.51 10.99
CA LEU A 303 15.57 12.19 12.39
C LEU A 303 14.27 11.91 13.14
N PHE A 304 13.25 12.73 12.94
CA PHE A 304 11.93 12.49 13.53
C PHE A 304 11.36 11.14 13.08
N GLY A 305 11.43 10.83 11.79
CA GLY A 305 10.95 9.55 11.26
C GLY A 305 11.74 8.35 11.77
N HIS A 306 13.05 8.50 11.93
CA HIS A 306 13.89 7.48 12.53
C HIS A 306 13.52 7.21 14.00
N PHE A 307 13.40 8.25 14.84
CA PHE A 307 13.15 8.10 16.27
C PHE A 307 11.69 7.76 16.60
N VAL A 308 10.72 8.32 15.86
CA VAL A 308 9.28 8.17 16.16
C VAL A 308 8.67 7.00 15.39
N PHE A 309 8.96 6.87 14.09
CA PHE A 309 8.39 5.82 13.24
C PHE A 309 9.31 4.59 13.09
N GLY A 310 10.52 4.61 13.65
CA GLY A 310 11.47 3.50 13.60
C GLY A 310 12.02 3.25 12.18
N LEU A 311 12.10 4.29 11.34
CA LEU A 311 12.56 4.17 9.97
C LEU A 311 14.01 3.68 9.90
N ARG A 312 14.29 2.75 8.99
CA ARG A 312 15.63 2.21 8.82
C ARG A 312 16.48 3.06 7.90
N ILE A 313 17.56 3.59 8.46
CA ILE A 313 18.65 4.16 7.70
C ILE A 313 19.66 3.04 7.48
N GLN A 314 19.53 2.32 6.36
CA GLN A 314 20.46 1.21 6.04
C GLN A 314 21.81 1.75 5.58
N GLU A 315 21.81 2.85 4.83
CA GLU A 315 22.99 3.42 4.15
C GLU A 315 23.05 4.93 4.40
N PRO A 316 23.55 5.36 5.58
CA PRO A 316 23.51 6.77 5.97
C PRO A 316 24.31 7.68 5.01
N LEU A 317 25.35 7.16 4.38
CA LEU A 317 26.17 7.91 3.43
C LEU A 317 25.39 8.22 2.14
N LYS A 318 24.70 7.23 1.56
CA LYS A 318 23.91 7.40 0.33
C LYS A 318 22.73 8.34 0.57
N LEU A 319 22.05 8.16 1.72
CA LEU A 319 20.97 9.05 2.16
C LEU A 319 21.48 10.49 2.29
N GLY A 320 22.64 10.70 2.92
CA GLY A 320 23.24 12.03 3.07
C GLY A 320 23.50 12.71 1.72
N VAL A 321 24.06 11.98 0.74
CA VAL A 321 24.25 12.49 -0.62
C VAL A 321 22.91 12.79 -1.30
N GLY A 322 21.92 11.91 -1.16
CA GLY A 322 20.57 12.12 -1.69
C GLY A 322 19.90 13.38 -1.16
N VAL A 323 20.02 13.64 0.14
CA VAL A 323 19.52 14.86 0.79
C VAL A 323 20.15 16.12 0.18
N LEU A 324 21.47 16.12 0.00
CA LEU A 324 22.19 17.28 -0.56
C LEU A 324 21.83 17.52 -2.03
N VAL A 325 21.76 16.47 -2.85
CA VAL A 325 21.38 16.59 -4.27
C VAL A 325 19.95 17.09 -4.41
N THR A 326 19.04 16.56 -3.59
CA THR A 326 17.63 16.99 -3.58
C THR A 326 17.50 18.45 -3.16
N ALA A 327 18.15 18.85 -2.05
CA ALA A 327 18.16 20.23 -1.59
C ALA A 327 18.74 21.18 -2.65
N PHE A 328 19.81 20.77 -3.34
CA PHE A 328 20.40 21.54 -4.43
C PHE A 328 19.45 21.70 -5.62
N GLY A 329 18.85 20.62 -6.11
CA GLY A 329 17.91 20.65 -7.22
C GLY A 329 16.69 21.53 -6.95
N PHE A 330 16.10 21.41 -5.76
CA PHE A 330 14.97 22.24 -5.35
C PHE A 330 15.34 23.71 -5.14
N SER A 331 16.55 24.01 -4.65
CA SER A 331 17.04 25.39 -4.58
C SER A 331 17.17 26.01 -5.98
N GLY A 332 17.61 25.26 -6.99
CA GLY A 332 17.64 25.72 -8.38
C GLY A 332 16.25 26.05 -8.93
N ILE A 333 15.28 25.17 -8.69
CA ILE A 333 13.87 25.41 -9.06
C ILE A 333 13.32 26.67 -8.36
N MET A 334 13.67 26.88 -7.09
CA MET A 334 13.29 28.10 -6.34
C MET A 334 13.74 29.36 -7.07
N MET A 335 15.02 29.42 -7.45
CA MET A 335 15.58 30.60 -8.13
C MET A 335 14.89 30.85 -9.47
N LEU A 336 14.58 29.79 -10.21
CA LEU A 336 13.84 29.89 -11.47
C LEU A 336 12.45 30.50 -11.23
N VAL A 337 11.66 29.93 -10.32
CA VAL A 337 10.31 30.39 -10.03
C VAL A 337 10.30 31.82 -9.48
N ALA A 338 11.23 32.13 -8.57
CA ALA A 338 11.37 33.47 -8.01
C ALA A 338 11.69 34.50 -9.11
N SER A 339 12.51 34.16 -10.11
CA SER A 339 12.88 35.09 -11.19
C SER A 339 11.71 35.44 -12.12
N LEU A 340 10.76 34.53 -12.32
CA LEU A 340 9.68 34.69 -13.30
C LEU A 340 8.55 35.61 -12.81
N GLY A 341 8.28 35.65 -11.51
CA GLY A 341 7.11 36.39 -11.03
C GLY A 341 7.38 37.79 -10.50
N ARG A 342 6.41 38.67 -10.77
CA ARG A 342 6.45 40.10 -10.44
C ARG A 342 5.57 40.48 -9.24
N THR A 343 4.62 39.61 -8.86
CA THR A 343 3.70 39.84 -7.73
C THR A 343 3.75 38.67 -6.75
N GLU A 344 3.47 38.96 -5.46
CA GLU A 344 3.45 37.94 -4.41
C GLU A 344 2.41 36.84 -4.69
N GLN A 345 1.21 37.23 -5.14
CA GLN A 345 0.14 36.30 -5.47
C GLN A 345 0.49 35.42 -6.68
N ALA A 346 1.08 35.99 -7.74
CA ALA A 346 1.46 35.21 -8.91
C ALA A 346 2.56 34.19 -8.59
N VAL A 347 3.57 34.56 -7.79
CA VAL A 347 4.64 33.61 -7.40
C VAL A 347 4.13 32.57 -6.42
N SER A 348 3.28 32.94 -5.46
CA SER A 348 2.70 31.95 -4.55
C SER A 348 1.88 30.90 -5.32
N GLY A 349 1.04 31.33 -6.25
CA GLY A 349 0.23 30.42 -7.09
C GLY A 349 1.09 29.59 -8.05
N ALA A 350 2.04 30.23 -8.75
CA ALA A 350 2.93 29.53 -9.69
C ALA A 350 3.84 28.52 -8.97
N SER A 351 4.38 28.87 -7.80
CA SER A 351 5.19 27.96 -6.98
C SER A 351 4.38 26.72 -6.60
N TRP A 352 3.16 26.91 -6.11
CA TRP A 352 2.27 25.79 -5.78
C TRP A 352 1.93 24.95 -7.01
N ALA A 353 1.56 25.56 -8.13
CA ALA A 353 1.21 24.83 -9.34
C ALA A 353 2.39 24.01 -9.90
N ILE A 354 3.56 24.62 -10.04
CA ILE A 354 4.77 23.96 -10.57
C ILE A 354 5.21 22.83 -9.64
N LEU A 355 5.25 23.08 -8.32
CA LEU A 355 5.68 22.08 -7.35
C LEU A 355 4.67 20.95 -7.18
N LEU A 356 3.36 21.22 -7.29
CA LEU A 356 2.33 20.18 -7.31
C LEU A 356 2.47 19.28 -8.53
N VAL A 357 2.69 19.83 -9.73
CA VAL A 357 2.92 19.03 -10.93
C VAL A 357 4.16 18.15 -10.77
N LEU A 358 5.27 18.71 -10.29
CA LEU A 358 6.49 17.96 -10.02
C LEU A 358 6.28 16.84 -9.00
N MET A 359 5.52 17.10 -7.93
CA MET A 359 5.19 16.08 -6.93
C MET A 359 4.25 15.00 -7.45
N MET A 360 3.26 15.37 -8.26
CA MET A 360 2.34 14.41 -8.85
C MET A 360 3.09 13.45 -9.78
N LEU A 361 4.02 13.98 -10.58
CA LEU A 361 4.85 13.18 -11.47
C LEU A 361 5.90 12.35 -10.74
N GLY A 362 6.50 12.87 -9.66
CA GLY A 362 7.64 12.21 -9.00
C GLY A 362 7.31 11.34 -7.78
N GLY A 363 6.03 11.18 -7.44
CA GLY A 363 5.59 10.23 -6.40
C GLY A 363 5.40 10.83 -5.01
N GLY A 364 5.24 12.16 -4.94
CA GLY A 364 4.92 12.87 -3.70
C GLY A 364 3.46 12.72 -3.26
N MET A 365 2.52 12.55 -4.20
CA MET A 365 1.08 12.35 -3.88
C MET A 365 0.61 10.91 -4.05
N VAL A 366 1.12 10.21 -5.06
CA VAL A 366 0.81 8.81 -5.35
C VAL A 366 2.10 8.02 -5.24
N PRO A 367 2.19 6.97 -4.41
CA PRO A 367 3.39 6.14 -4.32
C PRO A 367 3.80 5.64 -5.72
N LEU A 368 5.10 5.63 -6.03
CA LEU A 368 5.64 5.17 -7.33
C LEU A 368 5.12 3.79 -7.75
N ILE A 369 4.80 2.93 -6.77
CA ILE A 369 4.28 1.57 -6.96
C ILE A 369 2.83 1.58 -7.48
N ALA A 370 2.04 2.60 -7.16
CA ALA A 370 0.64 2.73 -7.56
C ALA A 370 0.45 3.57 -8.85
N MET A 371 1.54 3.96 -9.52
CA MET A 371 1.46 4.80 -10.72
C MET A 371 1.12 3.99 -11.98
N PRO A 372 0.22 4.49 -12.86
CA PRO A 372 0.03 3.91 -14.18
C PRO A 372 1.29 4.05 -15.05
N GLY A 373 1.51 3.12 -15.98
CA GLY A 373 2.79 2.98 -16.69
C GLY A 373 3.29 4.22 -17.45
N TRP A 374 2.39 5.09 -17.92
CA TRP A 374 2.75 6.35 -18.57
C TRP A 374 3.30 7.39 -17.55
N MET A 375 2.74 7.42 -16.35
CA MET A 375 3.16 8.32 -15.26
C MET A 375 4.50 7.85 -14.68
N ALA A 376 4.71 6.53 -14.59
CA ALA A 376 5.99 5.95 -14.18
C ALA A 376 7.15 6.34 -15.13
N ARG A 377 6.91 6.51 -16.44
CA ARG A 377 7.94 6.99 -17.38
C ARG A 377 8.21 8.49 -17.23
N LEU A 378 7.17 9.30 -17.05
CA LEU A 378 7.33 10.75 -16.82
C LEU A 378 7.97 11.06 -15.46
N SER A 379 7.86 10.16 -14.50
CA SER A 379 8.44 10.32 -13.16
C SER A 379 9.96 10.44 -13.18
N ASP A 380 10.66 9.93 -14.20
CA ASP A 380 12.12 10.01 -14.34
C ASP A 380 12.63 11.46 -14.52
N LEU A 381 11.78 12.36 -15.03
CA LEU A 381 12.09 13.78 -15.21
C LEU A 381 11.95 14.59 -13.90
N SER A 382 11.27 14.04 -12.89
CA SER A 382 10.99 14.77 -11.66
C SER A 382 12.09 14.59 -10.62
N PRO A 383 12.74 15.67 -10.13
CA PRO A 383 13.72 15.61 -9.05
C PRO A 383 13.16 15.00 -7.75
N VAL A 384 11.83 15.00 -7.61
CA VAL A 384 11.09 14.36 -6.51
C VAL A 384 11.34 12.84 -6.50
N LYS A 385 11.36 12.18 -7.67
CA LYS A 385 11.61 10.74 -7.76
C LYS A 385 13.03 10.39 -7.29
N TRP A 386 14.01 11.22 -7.65
CA TRP A 386 15.40 11.01 -7.27
C TRP A 386 15.57 11.05 -5.75
N GLY A 387 14.87 11.96 -5.07
CA GLY A 387 14.86 12.04 -3.60
C GLY A 387 14.12 10.90 -2.89
N ILE A 388 13.27 10.12 -3.57
CA ILE A 388 12.58 8.96 -3.00
C ILE A 388 13.40 7.66 -3.17
N LEU A 389 14.19 7.56 -4.26
CA LEU A 389 14.97 6.37 -4.61
C LEU A 389 16.40 6.36 -4.06
N SER A 390 16.85 7.47 -3.46
CA SER A 390 18.17 7.59 -2.81
C SER A 390 18.08 7.37 -1.31
#